data_AF-A0A933DNJ0-F1
#
_entry.id   AF-A0A933DNJ0-F1
#
_cell.length_a   1.000
_cell.length_b   1.000
_cell.length_c   1.000
_cell.angle_alpha   90.00
_cell.angle_beta   90.00
_cell.angle_gamma   90.00
#
_symmetry.space_group_name_H-M   'P 1'
#
loop_
_entity.id
_entity.type
_entity.pdbx_description
1 polymer ?
#
loop_
_entity_poly.entity_id
_entity_poly.type
_entity_poly.pdbx_seq_one_letter_code
_entity_poly.pdbx_strand_id
1 'polypeptide(L)'
;IGEKYLEVCQKNYPAALDRWVAISQRYGFSPAIRKSEGCRYAKIYSKPLIEYLQIRFGVTGRKDKEIPQWFLSLPRTLCREFLKTFIALESSLRDNRVVFTQKSRRNVNIIAYMLLREGIRSWIRKDADQNRKIYRLKIQGSDLPQYLQTVGWLSDDWKQRINCERTIRSSFCIVPVDRRRILRLVELLGLNSFHTLEGRKPFVRRSWYGSYKGIKEGETVMAVDALRKMVDDLQNEITLRKSADFIGLRESEPRRFAAGIGLPITRIAEGLAVSKNQVWQYYETGVCTAQLQITNFLQDQYSQRMAEVEALLRYCEQLLSEDVFYDPIKSISYGPSAGMAFGLTVPGLQNYLGGFGACGINHNTYPLPEAQADRFLLKILTDYPSFEDELRIVDQYSLSSEPPQLPVLLNKKTLFALQALVRQVPLANDLKQRIVRMVTSTRKREGTMFEYGASPRASIGLVLACKARALMEGRNYVSTKDIETMVFPVLRHRVILNFEAQRKGMIADDGIRDVLAKVKQ
;
A
#
# COMPACT_ATOMS: atom_id res chain seq x y z
N ILE A 1 31.11 18.60 4.80
CA ILE A 1 32.51 18.28 5.19
C ILE A 1 33.44 19.02 4.24
N GLY A 2 34.37 19.82 4.76
CA GLY A 2 35.46 20.43 3.96
C GLY A 2 36.77 19.67 4.16
N GLU A 3 37.84 20.09 3.48
CA GLU A 3 39.16 19.43 3.58
C GLU A 3 39.82 19.57 4.96
N LYS A 4 39.58 20.70 5.64
CA LYS A 4 40.25 21.05 6.91
C LYS A 4 39.30 21.18 8.10
N TYR A 5 37.99 21.25 7.84
CA TYR A 5 37.00 21.45 8.89
C TYR A 5 35.67 20.75 8.60
N LEU A 6 35.01 20.33 9.68
CA LEU A 6 33.62 19.94 9.71
C LEU A 6 32.80 21.16 10.13
N GLU A 7 31.81 21.54 9.32
CA GLU A 7 30.89 22.63 9.61
C GLU A 7 29.47 22.06 9.66
N VAL A 8 28.75 22.39 10.73
CA VAL A 8 27.32 22.11 10.89
C VAL A 8 26.60 23.44 11.01
N CYS A 9 25.58 23.63 10.17
CA CYS A 9 24.70 24.78 10.23
C CYS A 9 23.29 24.29 10.53
N GLN A 10 22.57 25.00 11.41
CA GLN A 10 21.15 24.79 11.55
C GLN A 10 20.39 26.11 11.69
N LYS A 11 19.44 26.34 10.78
CA LYS A 11 18.60 27.53 10.73
C LYS A 11 17.28 27.33 11.47
N ASN A 12 16.67 26.15 11.32
CA ASN A 12 15.28 25.93 11.72
C ASN A 12 15.13 25.36 13.13
N TYR A 13 16.20 24.81 13.72
CA TYR A 13 16.15 24.14 15.02
C TYR A 13 17.46 24.33 15.82
N PRO A 14 17.65 25.49 16.47
CA PRO A 14 18.91 25.82 17.17
C PRO A 14 19.34 24.79 18.22
N ALA A 15 18.40 24.17 18.92
CA ALA A 15 18.67 23.17 19.95
C ALA A 15 19.40 21.91 19.40
N ALA A 16 19.22 21.55 18.12
CA ALA A 16 20.00 20.45 17.53
C ALA A 16 21.47 20.82 17.36
N LEU A 17 21.77 22.09 17.06
CA LEU A 17 23.15 22.56 17.01
C LEU A 17 23.77 22.53 18.40
N ASP A 18 23.03 22.93 19.43
CA ASP A 18 23.49 22.87 20.82
C ASP A 18 23.76 21.43 21.27
N ARG A 19 22.88 20.48 20.93
CA ARG A 19 23.11 19.03 21.16
C ARG A 19 24.37 18.56 20.45
N TRP A 20 24.58 18.96 19.20
CA TRP A 20 25.78 18.58 18.44
C TRP A 20 27.05 19.15 19.07
N VAL A 21 27.04 20.41 19.50
CA VAL A 21 28.15 21.05 20.22
C VAL A 21 28.48 20.30 21.51
N ALA A 22 27.47 19.96 22.32
CA ALA A 22 27.67 19.22 23.57
C ALA A 22 28.27 17.83 23.33
N ILE A 23 27.78 17.09 22.31
CA ILE A 23 28.35 15.80 21.91
C ILE A 23 29.82 15.98 21.51
N SER A 24 30.12 16.99 20.70
CA SER A 24 31.48 17.27 20.23
C SER A 24 32.45 17.53 21.38
N GLN A 25 32.03 18.35 22.34
CA GLN A 25 32.81 18.67 23.55
C GLN A 25 33.07 17.45 24.42
N ARG A 26 32.08 16.54 24.55
CA ARG A 26 32.25 15.28 25.28
C ARG A 26 33.34 14.38 24.68
N TYR A 27 33.59 14.49 23.38
CA TYR A 27 34.66 13.76 22.69
C TYR A 27 35.95 14.58 22.51
N GLY A 28 36.11 15.67 23.28
CA GLY A 28 37.34 16.45 23.33
C GLY A 28 37.51 17.47 22.20
N PHE A 29 36.45 17.75 21.42
CA PHE A 29 36.49 18.78 20.38
C PHE A 29 35.99 20.14 20.90
N SER A 30 36.63 21.21 20.46
CA SER A 30 36.24 22.59 20.78
C SER A 30 35.62 23.27 19.54
N PRO A 31 34.31 23.07 19.27
CA PRO A 31 33.66 23.64 18.09
C PRO A 31 33.58 25.18 18.18
N ALA A 32 34.09 25.87 17.18
CA ALA A 32 33.98 27.32 17.06
C ALA A 32 32.57 27.70 16.57
N ILE A 33 31.83 28.45 17.40
CA ILE A 33 30.46 28.87 17.10
C ILE A 33 30.48 30.24 16.42
N ARG A 34 29.78 30.39 15.30
CA ARG A 34 29.61 31.67 14.59
C ARG A 34 28.13 31.94 14.31
N LYS A 35 27.74 33.22 14.31
CA LYS A 35 26.40 33.68 13.90
C LYS A 35 26.53 34.50 12.62
N SER A 36 25.72 34.21 11.61
CA SER A 36 25.66 34.97 10.35
C SER A 36 24.27 34.82 9.73
N GLU A 37 23.66 35.92 9.30
CA GLU A 37 22.35 35.97 8.60
C GLU A 37 21.23 35.16 9.29
N GLY A 38 21.12 35.27 10.63
CA GLY A 38 20.11 34.55 11.40
C GLY A 38 20.33 33.03 11.52
N CYS A 39 21.49 32.53 11.07
CA CYS A 39 21.90 31.12 11.19
C CYS A 39 23.06 30.98 12.17
N ARG A 40 23.08 29.87 12.93
CA ARG A 40 24.20 29.49 13.78
C ARG A 40 25.01 28.37 13.11
N TYR A 41 26.33 28.50 13.18
CA TYR A 41 27.29 27.56 12.63
C TYR A 41 28.20 27.06 13.75
N ALA A 42 28.55 25.79 13.72
CA ALA A 42 29.57 25.21 14.58
C ALA A 42 30.64 24.54 13.70
N LYS A 43 31.92 24.88 13.96
CA LYS A 43 33.07 24.39 13.17
C LYS A 43 34.05 23.61 14.04
N ILE A 44 34.39 22.41 13.62
CA ILE A 44 35.50 21.62 14.19
C ILE A 44 36.62 21.56 13.16
N TYR A 45 37.81 22.00 13.55
CA TYR A 45 39.03 21.90 12.76
C TYR A 45 39.78 20.64 13.19
N SER A 46 39.54 19.52 12.51
CA SER A 46 40.22 18.25 12.79
C SER A 46 40.30 17.40 11.54
N LYS A 47 41.50 17.31 10.97
CA LYS A 47 41.78 16.44 9.81
C LYS A 47 41.55 14.95 10.14
N PRO A 48 42.00 14.42 11.30
CA PRO A 48 41.74 13.02 11.66
C PRO A 48 40.24 12.69 11.76
N LEU A 49 39.42 13.59 12.31
CA LEU A 49 37.97 13.39 12.37
C LEU A 49 37.36 13.34 10.96
N ILE A 50 37.82 14.21 10.05
CA ILE A 50 37.33 14.23 8.67
C ILE A 50 37.70 12.94 7.94
N GLU A 51 38.96 12.51 8.03
CA GLU A 51 39.44 11.26 7.45
C GLU A 51 38.67 10.06 8.03
N TYR A 52 38.44 10.03 9.35
CA TYR A 52 37.62 9.01 9.99
C TYR A 52 36.19 8.98 9.41
N LEU A 53 35.52 10.13 9.30
CA LEU A 53 34.16 10.20 8.75
C LEU A 53 34.12 9.78 7.26
N GLN A 54 35.14 10.11 6.49
CA GLN A 54 35.27 9.69 5.10
C GLN A 54 35.49 8.18 4.97
N ILE A 55 36.44 7.62 5.70
CA ILE A 55 36.75 6.18 5.67
C ILE A 55 35.60 5.35 6.23
N ARG A 56 35.07 5.75 7.39
CA ARG A 56 34.07 4.96 8.12
C ARG A 56 32.67 5.08 7.52
N PHE A 57 32.31 6.26 7.04
CA PHE A 57 30.93 6.57 6.63
C PHE A 57 30.79 6.97 5.16
N GLY A 58 31.90 7.06 4.41
CA GLY A 58 31.88 7.35 2.98
C GLY A 58 31.39 8.75 2.64
N VAL A 59 31.48 9.72 3.56
CA VAL A 59 30.94 11.06 3.36
C VAL A 59 31.95 11.92 2.59
N THR A 60 31.86 11.96 1.26
CA THR A 60 32.82 12.70 0.42
C THR A 60 32.34 14.14 0.13
N GLY A 61 32.87 15.09 0.90
CA GLY A 61 32.80 16.52 0.60
C GLY A 61 31.39 17.15 0.50
N ARG A 62 31.30 18.32 -0.16
CA ARG A 62 30.05 19.11 -0.33
C ARG A 62 29.09 18.56 -1.40
N LYS A 63 29.51 17.58 -2.20
CA LYS A 63 28.77 17.08 -3.38
C LYS A 63 27.94 15.83 -3.09
N ASP A 64 28.30 15.03 -2.08
CA ASP A 64 27.47 13.91 -1.63
C ASP A 64 26.26 14.41 -0.83
N LYS A 65 25.10 14.41 -1.49
CA LYS A 65 23.80 14.73 -0.87
C LYS A 65 22.94 13.49 -0.65
N GLU A 66 23.45 12.31 -0.97
CA GLU A 66 22.70 11.06 -0.88
C GLU A 66 22.92 10.36 0.46
N ILE A 67 21.85 9.78 1.01
CA ILE A 67 21.95 8.92 2.19
C ILE A 67 22.61 7.61 1.75
N PRO A 68 23.75 7.21 2.33
CA PRO A 68 24.42 5.97 1.95
C PRO A 68 23.55 4.74 2.22
N GLN A 69 23.55 3.77 1.31
CA GLN A 69 22.67 2.60 1.41
C GLN A 69 22.98 1.71 2.62
N TRP A 70 24.22 1.72 3.13
CA TRP A 70 24.61 0.98 4.34
C TRP A 70 23.91 1.48 5.61
N PHE A 71 23.27 2.67 5.61
CA PHE A 71 22.40 3.09 6.72
C PHE A 71 21.27 2.08 6.98
N LEU A 72 20.86 1.33 5.96
CA LEU A 72 19.83 0.30 6.09
C LEU A 72 20.31 -0.94 6.85
N SER A 73 21.62 -1.18 6.92
CA SER A 73 22.21 -2.29 7.67
C SER A 73 22.58 -1.92 9.11
N LEU A 74 22.38 -0.66 9.52
CA LEU A 74 22.56 -0.26 10.91
C LEU A 74 21.53 -0.95 11.84
N PRO A 75 21.88 -1.13 13.13
CA PRO A 75 20.93 -1.52 14.16
C PRO A 75 19.68 -0.64 14.16
N ARG A 76 18.51 -1.23 14.43
CA ARG A 76 17.21 -0.50 14.40
C ARG A 76 17.22 0.75 15.27
N THR A 77 17.85 0.71 16.44
CA THR A 77 17.97 1.86 17.35
C THR A 77 18.67 3.06 16.69
N LEU A 78 19.77 2.81 15.98
CA LEU A 78 20.49 3.86 15.25
C LEU A 78 19.71 4.35 14.02
N CYS A 79 19.01 3.45 13.32
CA CYS A 79 18.10 3.85 12.24
C CYS A 79 16.98 4.78 12.75
N ARG A 80 16.40 4.50 13.92
CA ARG A 80 15.37 5.34 14.55
C ARG A 80 15.91 6.70 14.97
N GLU A 81 17.06 6.75 15.63
CA GLU A 81 17.68 8.03 16.02
C GLU A 81 18.06 8.87 14.79
N PHE A 82 18.53 8.22 13.72
CA PHE A 82 18.75 8.88 12.44
C PHE A 82 17.45 9.42 11.85
N LEU A 83 16.38 8.62 11.76
CA LEU A 83 15.08 9.06 11.26
C LEU A 83 14.53 10.24 12.06
N LYS A 84 14.52 10.12 13.40
CA LYS A 84 14.06 11.16 14.33
C LYS A 84 14.79 12.47 14.07
N THR A 85 16.11 12.41 13.97
CA THR A 85 16.94 13.59 13.77
C THR A 85 16.76 14.14 12.34
N PHE A 86 16.93 13.30 11.32
CA PHE A 86 16.87 13.71 9.92
C PHE A 86 15.51 14.34 9.57
N ILE A 87 14.40 13.67 9.92
CA ILE A 87 13.06 14.17 9.64
C ILE A 87 12.82 15.46 10.42
N ALA A 88 13.15 15.53 11.71
CA ALA A 88 12.90 16.75 12.48
C ALA A 88 13.68 17.98 11.97
N LEU A 89 14.86 17.79 11.35
CA LEU A 89 15.66 18.89 10.79
C LEU A 89 15.18 19.32 9.39
N GLU A 90 14.71 18.36 8.58
CA GLU A 90 14.35 18.57 7.16
C GLU A 90 12.84 18.76 6.92
N SER A 91 12.02 18.59 7.96
CA SER A 91 10.56 18.58 7.83
C SER A 91 9.88 19.62 8.71
N SER A 92 8.59 19.80 8.46
CA SER A 92 7.71 20.60 9.30
C SER A 92 6.62 19.74 9.90
N LEU A 93 6.32 20.00 11.16
CA LEU A 93 5.24 19.38 11.90
C LEU A 93 4.19 20.44 12.22
N ARG A 94 3.13 20.48 11.40
CA ARG A 94 2.03 21.45 11.48
C ARG A 94 0.76 20.76 11.01
N ASP A 95 -0.41 21.18 11.51
CA ASP A 95 -1.71 20.65 11.10
C ASP A 95 -1.74 19.12 11.07
N ASN A 96 -1.40 18.45 12.19
CA ASN A 96 -1.37 16.98 12.34
C ASN A 96 -0.79 16.22 11.13
N ARG A 97 0.32 16.72 10.59
CA ARG A 97 1.10 16.03 9.55
C ARG A 97 2.57 16.39 9.67
N VAL A 98 3.42 15.43 9.34
CA VAL A 98 4.82 15.67 9.00
C VAL A 98 4.91 15.81 7.49
N VAL A 99 5.49 16.90 7.01
CA VAL A 99 5.80 17.08 5.58
C VAL A 99 7.27 17.42 5.44
N PHE A 100 7.99 16.62 4.66
CA PHE A 100 9.36 16.91 4.28
C PHE A 100 9.49 16.92 2.76
N THR A 101 10.33 17.79 2.23
CA THR A 101 10.53 17.95 0.78
C THR A 101 11.99 17.74 0.45
N GLN A 102 12.27 16.92 -0.57
CA GLN A 102 13.64 16.58 -0.95
C GLN A 102 13.81 16.55 -2.48
N LYS A 103 15.00 16.89 -2.97
CA LYS A 103 15.32 16.85 -4.40
C LYS A 103 15.74 15.45 -4.87
N SER A 104 16.41 14.68 -4.02
CA SER A 104 16.83 13.31 -4.33
C SER A 104 15.70 12.32 -4.08
N ARG A 105 15.26 11.63 -5.16
CA ARG A 105 14.31 10.51 -5.07
C ARG A 105 14.87 9.36 -4.22
N ARG A 106 16.18 9.12 -4.31
CA ARG A 106 16.87 8.04 -3.58
C ARG A 106 16.74 8.24 -2.08
N ASN A 107 16.98 9.46 -1.59
CA ASN A 107 16.85 9.78 -0.17
C ASN A 107 15.42 9.58 0.32
N VAL A 108 14.43 10.06 -0.44
CA VAL A 108 13.03 9.88 -0.06
C VAL A 108 12.67 8.39 0.02
N ASN A 109 13.11 7.59 -0.95
CA ASN A 109 12.86 6.15 -0.94
C ASN A 109 13.54 5.45 0.25
N ILE A 110 14.78 5.82 0.59
CA ILE A 110 15.49 5.27 1.75
C ILE A 110 14.75 5.61 3.04
N ILE A 111 14.38 6.88 3.23
CA ILE A 111 13.63 7.31 4.42
C ILE A 111 12.26 6.61 4.49
N ALA A 112 11.53 6.54 3.37
CA ALA A 112 10.25 5.84 3.32
C ALA A 112 10.39 4.35 3.67
N TYR A 113 11.45 3.69 3.18
CA TYR A 113 11.75 2.31 3.52
C TYR A 113 12.10 2.13 5.00
N MET A 114 12.90 3.04 5.58
CA MET A 114 13.24 3.00 7.00
C MET A 114 12.00 3.22 7.88
N LEU A 115 11.11 4.16 7.51
CA LEU A 115 9.82 4.35 8.18
C LEU A 115 8.95 3.10 8.10
N LEU A 116 8.88 2.47 6.92
CA LEU A 116 8.12 1.24 6.72
C LEU A 116 8.63 0.09 7.60
N ARG A 117 9.94 -0.02 7.83
CA ARG A 117 10.51 -1.01 8.76
C ARG A 117 10.08 -0.81 10.22
N GLU A 118 9.69 0.41 10.57
CA GLU A 118 9.10 0.77 11.86
C GLU A 118 7.56 0.68 11.84
N GLY A 119 6.99 0.15 10.76
CA GLY A 119 5.56 0.02 10.55
C GLY A 119 4.85 1.32 10.18
N ILE A 120 5.59 2.39 9.91
CA ILE A 120 5.04 3.71 9.59
C ILE A 120 4.93 3.83 8.08
N ARG A 121 3.71 3.98 7.57
CA ARG A 121 3.52 4.22 6.14
C ARG A 121 3.69 5.71 5.85
N SER A 122 4.50 5.97 4.83
CA SER A 122 4.78 7.34 4.39
C SER A 122 4.48 7.45 2.90
N TRP A 123 3.92 8.58 2.50
CA TRP A 123 3.46 8.79 1.13
C TRP A 123 4.36 9.77 0.39
N ILE A 124 4.73 9.45 -0.85
CA ILE A 124 5.65 10.25 -1.66
C ILE A 124 4.90 10.88 -2.83
N ARG A 125 4.81 12.20 -2.87
CA ARG A 125 4.37 12.98 -4.03
C ARG A 125 5.56 13.44 -4.83
N LYS A 126 5.50 13.31 -6.15
CA LYS A 126 6.37 14.07 -7.04
C LYS A 126 5.64 15.36 -7.44
N ASP A 127 6.21 16.51 -7.09
CA ASP A 127 5.75 17.80 -7.60
C ASP A 127 6.75 18.34 -8.62
N ALA A 128 6.23 18.99 -9.65
CA ALA A 128 7.02 19.78 -10.57
C ALA A 128 6.85 21.24 -10.14
N ASP A 129 7.95 21.87 -9.72
CA ASP A 129 7.97 23.29 -9.38
C ASP A 129 9.06 23.95 -10.22
N GLN A 130 8.69 24.99 -11.00
CA GLN A 130 9.58 25.89 -11.75
C GLN A 130 10.91 25.23 -12.20
N ASN A 131 10.84 24.24 -13.11
CA ASN A 131 11.97 23.48 -13.69
C ASN A 131 12.73 22.48 -12.77
N ARG A 132 12.26 22.16 -11.57
CA ARG A 132 12.90 21.18 -10.68
C ARG A 132 11.91 20.11 -10.18
N LYS A 133 12.33 18.84 -10.26
CA LYS A 133 11.59 17.71 -9.68
C LYS A 133 11.83 17.72 -8.17
N ILE A 134 10.77 17.89 -7.40
CA ILE A 134 10.80 17.80 -5.94
C ILE A 134 9.92 16.63 -5.48
N TYR A 135 10.34 15.97 -4.41
CA TYR A 135 9.63 14.83 -3.83
C TYR A 135 9.20 15.22 -2.42
N ARG A 136 7.89 15.24 -2.17
CA ARG A 136 7.34 15.49 -0.84
C ARG A 136 6.93 14.19 -0.20
N LEU A 137 7.48 13.90 0.97
CA LEU A 137 7.02 12.79 1.79
C LEU A 137 6.13 13.30 2.91
N LYS A 138 5.03 12.59 3.15
CA LYS A 138 4.03 12.93 4.16
C LYS A 138 3.78 11.77 5.12
N ILE A 139 3.66 12.10 6.40
CA ILE A 139 3.17 11.21 7.46
C ILE A 139 1.98 11.91 8.10
N GLN A 140 0.81 11.28 8.08
CA GLN A 140 -0.46 11.86 8.53
C GLN A 140 -1.45 10.75 8.87
N GLY A 141 -2.62 11.09 9.41
CA GLY A 141 -3.62 10.10 9.78
C GLY A 141 -3.13 9.19 10.90
N SER A 142 -3.48 7.90 10.83
CA SER A 142 -3.10 6.89 11.84
C SER A 142 -1.60 6.63 11.93
N ASP A 143 -0.82 6.88 10.87
CA ASP A 143 0.63 6.68 10.88
C ASP A 143 1.38 7.78 11.66
N LEU A 144 0.78 8.95 11.88
CA LEU A 144 1.44 10.05 12.62
C LEU A 144 1.60 9.75 14.12
N PRO A 145 0.56 9.32 14.86
CA PRO A 145 0.73 8.86 16.24
C PRO A 145 1.76 7.75 16.37
N GLN A 146 1.74 6.77 15.45
CA GLN A 146 2.73 5.69 15.43
C GLN A 146 4.15 6.21 15.21
N TYR A 147 4.34 7.16 14.29
CA TYR A 147 5.63 7.84 14.09
C TYR A 147 6.10 8.53 15.37
N LEU A 148 5.23 9.30 16.03
CA LEU A 148 5.58 10.02 17.27
C LEU A 148 5.90 9.07 18.43
N GLN A 149 5.28 7.90 18.49
CA GLN A 149 5.54 6.90 19.53
C GLN A 149 6.82 6.08 19.27
N THR A 150 7.09 5.71 18.01
CA THR A 150 8.16 4.76 17.67
C THR A 150 9.48 5.43 17.28
N VAL A 151 9.41 6.54 16.54
CA VAL A 151 10.57 7.32 16.07
C VAL A 151 10.69 8.61 16.88
N GLY A 152 9.57 9.30 17.09
CA GLY A 152 9.49 10.52 17.89
C GLY A 152 9.92 11.79 17.16
N TRP A 153 10.05 12.85 17.93
CA TRP A 153 10.52 14.17 17.51
C TRP A 153 11.67 14.63 18.40
N LEU A 154 12.45 15.63 17.97
CA LEU A 154 13.63 16.09 18.72
C LEU A 154 13.30 16.60 20.13
N SER A 155 12.08 17.10 20.36
CA SER A 155 11.61 17.64 21.62
C SER A 155 10.10 17.43 21.76
N ASP A 156 9.54 17.57 22.96
CA ASP A 156 8.13 17.24 23.27
C ASP A 156 7.11 18.37 22.99
N ASP A 157 7.55 19.53 22.53
CA ASP A 157 6.71 20.69 22.18
C ASP A 157 5.74 20.43 21.03
N TRP A 158 5.89 19.33 20.28
CA TRP A 158 4.85 18.87 19.36
C TRP A 158 3.55 18.50 20.07
N LYS A 159 3.59 18.08 21.34
CA LYS A 159 2.39 17.72 22.13
C LYS A 159 1.40 18.88 22.23
N GLN A 160 1.91 20.12 22.20
CA GLN A 160 1.09 21.34 22.19
C GLN A 160 0.64 21.76 20.79
N ARG A 161 1.35 21.31 19.73
CA ARG A 161 1.10 21.69 18.33
C ARG A 161 0.22 20.69 17.58
N ILE A 162 0.10 19.47 18.10
CA ILE A 162 -0.63 18.36 17.50
C ILE A 162 -1.81 18.02 18.39
N ASN A 163 -2.99 18.01 17.80
CA ASN A 163 -4.16 17.44 18.45
C ASN A 163 -4.29 15.98 18.01
N CYS A 164 -3.85 15.04 18.85
CA CYS A 164 -3.92 13.61 18.56
C CYS A 164 -5.35 13.09 18.39
N GLU A 165 -6.35 13.76 18.95
CA GLU A 165 -7.77 13.41 18.79
C GLU A 165 -8.33 13.87 17.42
N ARG A 166 -7.71 14.88 16.81
CA ARG A 166 -8.08 15.38 15.49
C ARG A 166 -7.42 14.53 14.40
N THR A 167 -8.14 13.54 13.90
CA THR A 167 -7.69 12.73 12.77
C THR A 167 -7.74 13.52 11.47
N ILE A 168 -6.60 13.67 10.81
CA ILE A 168 -6.56 14.09 9.40
C ILE A 168 -6.66 12.85 8.55
N ARG A 169 -7.67 12.82 7.69
CA ARG A 169 -7.87 11.72 6.75
C ARG A 169 -6.62 11.52 5.91
N SER A 170 -6.10 10.29 5.88
CA SER A 170 -5.19 9.90 4.81
C SER A 170 -6.00 9.68 3.53
N SER A 171 -5.87 10.59 2.55
CA SER A 171 -6.51 10.43 1.23
C SER A 171 -5.91 9.32 0.37
N PHE A 172 -4.99 8.52 0.92
CA PHE A 172 -4.12 7.61 0.17
C PHE A 172 -4.21 6.16 0.64
N CYS A 173 -4.66 5.91 1.88
CA CYS A 173 -5.13 4.58 2.27
C CYS A 173 -6.63 4.57 2.00
N ILE A 174 -7.00 4.12 0.80
CA ILE A 174 -8.40 4.00 0.40
C ILE A 174 -8.77 2.53 0.22
N VAL A 175 -10.05 2.24 0.38
CA VAL A 175 -10.66 0.95 0.11
C VAL A 175 -11.75 1.10 -0.93
N PRO A 176 -11.90 0.15 -1.86
CA PRO A 176 -13.00 0.11 -2.79
C PRO A 176 -14.27 -0.15 -1.98
N VAL A 177 -15.24 0.73 -2.17
CA VAL A 177 -16.54 0.61 -1.53
C VAL A 177 -17.58 0.53 -2.63
N ASP A 178 -18.41 -0.50 -2.58
CA ASP A 178 -19.56 -0.59 -3.46
C ASP A 178 -20.53 0.53 -3.10
N ARG A 179 -20.59 1.54 -3.98
CA ARG A 179 -21.48 2.69 -3.86
C ARG A 179 -22.91 2.28 -3.58
N ARG A 180 -23.43 1.23 -4.23
CA ARG A 180 -24.83 0.80 -4.07
C ARG A 180 -25.08 0.33 -2.64
N ARG A 181 -24.17 -0.46 -2.08
CA ARG A 181 -24.25 -0.95 -0.69
C ARG A 181 -24.18 0.18 0.33
N ILE A 182 -23.27 1.14 0.15
CA ILE A 182 -23.15 2.28 1.06
C ILE A 182 -24.41 3.17 1.00
N LEU A 183 -24.91 3.50 -0.20
CA LEU A 183 -26.13 4.29 -0.35
C LEU A 183 -27.34 3.57 0.26
N ARG A 184 -27.44 2.26 0.05
CA ARG A 184 -28.51 1.43 0.64
C ARG A 184 -28.45 1.44 2.16
N LEU A 185 -27.27 1.29 2.76
CA LEU A 185 -27.07 1.36 4.21
C LEU A 185 -27.57 2.70 4.79
N VAL A 186 -27.24 3.81 4.13
CA VAL A 186 -27.67 5.16 4.56
C VAL A 186 -29.18 5.35 4.37
N GLU A 187 -29.76 4.82 3.30
CA GLU A 187 -31.20 4.81 3.04
C GLU A 187 -31.97 4.04 4.12
N LEU A 188 -31.54 2.81 4.42
CA LEU A 188 -32.17 1.94 5.42
C LEU A 188 -32.17 2.55 6.82
N LEU A 189 -31.12 3.29 7.14
CA LEU A 189 -31.03 4.01 8.41
C LEU A 189 -31.67 5.41 8.35
N GLY A 190 -32.32 5.82 7.26
CA GLY A 190 -32.93 7.14 7.17
C GLY A 190 -31.95 8.31 7.36
N LEU A 191 -30.65 8.08 7.23
CA LEU A 191 -29.58 9.05 7.46
C LEU A 191 -29.52 10.14 6.36
N ASN A 192 -30.29 9.96 5.29
CA ASN A 192 -30.53 10.98 4.26
C ASN A 192 -31.50 12.07 4.73
N SER A 193 -32.31 11.80 5.76
CA SER A 193 -33.21 12.79 6.34
C SER A 193 -32.40 13.70 7.28
N PHE A 194 -32.62 15.01 7.22
CA PHE A 194 -31.90 15.99 8.06
C PHE A 194 -32.21 15.87 9.57
N HIS A 195 -33.02 14.88 9.95
CA HIS A 195 -33.43 14.61 11.32
C HIS A 195 -32.35 13.80 12.04
N THR A 196 -31.45 14.50 12.73
CA THR A 196 -30.62 13.84 13.74
C THR A 196 -31.47 13.53 14.98
N LEU A 197 -31.27 12.36 15.58
CA LEU A 197 -31.71 12.12 16.95
C LEU A 197 -31.15 13.20 17.88
N GLU A 198 -31.92 13.54 18.91
CA GLU A 198 -31.69 14.70 19.78
C GLU A 198 -30.30 14.65 20.44
N GLY A 199 -29.67 15.82 20.59
CA GLY A 199 -28.33 15.93 21.18
C GLY A 199 -27.16 15.49 20.29
N ARG A 200 -27.38 15.09 19.03
CA ARG A 200 -26.30 14.68 18.11
C ARG A 200 -25.83 15.77 17.16
N LYS A 201 -24.57 15.65 16.71
CA LYS A 201 -23.99 16.54 15.70
C LYS A 201 -24.74 16.36 14.36
N PRO A 202 -25.05 17.47 13.66
CA PRO A 202 -25.55 17.43 12.29
C PRO A 202 -24.71 16.53 11.40
N PHE A 203 -25.35 15.76 10.52
CA PHE A 203 -24.67 14.81 9.62
C PHE A 203 -23.54 15.47 8.81
N VAL A 204 -23.76 16.72 8.36
CA VAL A 204 -22.80 17.54 7.61
C VAL A 204 -21.53 17.83 8.41
N ARG A 205 -21.60 17.84 9.75
CA ARG A 205 -20.45 18.06 10.64
C ARG A 205 -19.69 16.77 10.95
N ARG A 206 -20.17 15.58 10.53
CA ARG A 206 -19.46 14.32 10.74
C ARG A 206 -18.26 14.24 9.80
N SER A 207 -17.11 13.84 10.35
CA SER A 207 -15.88 13.86 9.57
C SER A 207 -15.73 12.69 8.61
N TRP A 208 -16.70 11.82 8.41
CA TRP A 208 -16.70 10.89 7.26
C TRP A 208 -17.61 11.40 6.13
N TYR A 209 -18.51 12.35 6.42
CA TYR A 209 -19.49 12.87 5.47
C TYR A 209 -18.85 13.47 4.20
N GLY A 210 -17.71 14.18 4.35
CA GLY A 210 -17.00 14.72 3.18
C GLY A 210 -16.49 13.65 2.19
N SER A 211 -16.28 12.41 2.64
CA SER A 211 -15.82 11.29 1.80
C SER A 211 -17.03 10.59 1.21
N TYR A 212 -18.13 10.55 1.97
CA TYR A 212 -19.43 10.15 1.45
C TYR A 212 -19.94 11.07 0.34
N LYS A 213 -19.60 12.38 0.35
CA LYS A 213 -19.88 13.28 -0.78
C LYS A 213 -19.26 12.77 -2.08
N GLY A 214 -18.00 12.32 -2.04
CA GLY A 214 -17.35 11.66 -3.18
C GLY A 214 -18.11 10.41 -3.65
N ILE A 215 -18.52 9.54 -2.72
CA ILE A 215 -19.34 8.35 -3.05
C ILE A 215 -20.67 8.73 -3.71
N LYS A 216 -21.34 9.79 -3.22
CA LYS A 216 -22.56 10.32 -3.84
C LYS A 216 -22.31 10.78 -5.28
N GLU A 217 -21.18 11.46 -5.51
CA GLU A 217 -20.71 12.00 -6.79
C GLU A 217 -20.13 10.94 -7.75
N GLY A 218 -20.09 9.67 -7.34
CA GLY A 218 -19.71 8.55 -8.20
C GLY A 218 -18.33 7.95 -7.93
N GLU A 219 -17.61 8.42 -6.90
CA GLU A 219 -16.39 7.75 -6.47
C GLU A 219 -16.69 6.33 -5.97
N THR A 220 -15.81 5.39 -6.29
CA THR A 220 -15.91 3.98 -5.91
C THR A 220 -14.98 3.62 -4.74
N VAL A 221 -14.38 4.63 -4.10
CA VAL A 221 -13.34 4.46 -3.09
C VAL A 221 -13.55 5.40 -1.91
N MET A 222 -13.16 4.97 -0.71
CA MET A 222 -13.24 5.77 0.50
C MET A 222 -11.95 5.65 1.32
N ALA A 223 -11.50 6.74 1.93
CA ALA A 223 -10.37 6.70 2.87
C ALA A 223 -10.67 5.75 4.04
N VAL A 224 -9.71 4.90 4.41
CA VAL A 224 -9.83 3.91 5.49
C VAL A 224 -10.18 4.59 6.82
N ASP A 225 -9.54 5.71 7.14
CA ASP A 225 -9.85 6.46 8.36
C ASP A 225 -11.30 6.97 8.36
N ALA A 226 -11.82 7.34 7.18
CA ALA A 226 -13.20 7.78 7.03
C ALA A 226 -14.18 6.60 7.11
N LEU A 227 -13.84 5.45 6.51
CA LEU A 227 -14.64 4.23 6.60
C LEU A 227 -14.70 3.73 8.04
N ARG A 228 -13.56 3.68 8.74
CA ARG A 228 -13.49 3.29 10.15
C ARG A 228 -14.41 4.14 11.01
N LYS A 229 -14.28 5.46 10.90
CA LYS A 229 -15.14 6.38 11.63
C LYS A 229 -16.62 6.27 11.22
N MET A 230 -16.91 5.98 9.95
CA MET A 230 -18.27 5.71 9.50
C MET A 230 -18.82 4.45 10.16
N VAL A 231 -18.05 3.35 10.19
CA VAL A 231 -18.43 2.10 10.87
C VAL A 231 -18.68 2.34 12.37
N ASP A 232 -17.78 3.03 13.06
CA ASP A 232 -17.93 3.36 14.48
C ASP A 232 -19.21 4.20 14.73
N ASP A 233 -19.44 5.25 13.93
CA ASP A 233 -20.64 6.08 14.03
C ASP A 233 -21.92 5.29 13.72
N LEU A 234 -21.87 4.36 12.76
CA LEU A 234 -23.01 3.53 12.36
C LEU A 234 -23.34 2.46 13.41
N GLN A 235 -22.35 1.82 14.00
CA GLN A 235 -22.53 0.93 15.15
C GLN A 235 -23.25 1.67 16.29
N ASN A 236 -22.81 2.88 16.60
CA ASN A 236 -23.46 3.72 17.60
C ASN A 236 -24.91 4.13 17.24
N GLU A 237 -25.24 4.29 15.95
CA GLU A 237 -26.63 4.51 15.50
C GLU A 237 -27.48 3.24 15.64
N ILE A 238 -26.95 2.08 15.26
CA ILE A 238 -27.64 0.79 15.34
C ILE A 238 -27.97 0.47 16.79
N THR A 239 -27.03 0.66 17.72
CA THR A 239 -27.26 0.43 19.16
C THR A 239 -28.40 1.31 19.68
N LEU A 240 -28.45 2.58 19.30
CA LEU A 240 -29.55 3.46 19.69
C LEU A 240 -30.89 3.00 19.13
N ARG A 241 -30.93 2.56 17.87
CA ARG A 241 -32.19 2.16 17.23
C ARG A 241 -32.73 0.83 17.74
N LYS A 242 -31.92 0.10 18.51
CA LYS A 242 -32.33 -1.07 19.28
C LYS A 242 -32.75 -0.73 20.71
N SER A 243 -32.61 0.53 21.14
CA SER A 243 -33.03 0.93 22.48
C SER A 243 -34.56 0.94 22.60
N ALA A 244 -35.05 0.71 23.82
CA ALA A 244 -36.46 0.78 24.13
C ALA A 244 -37.04 2.18 23.80
N ASP A 245 -36.27 3.24 24.05
CA ASP A 245 -36.68 4.62 23.75
C ASP A 245 -36.98 4.82 22.26
N PHE A 246 -36.11 4.32 21.37
CA PHE A 246 -36.33 4.45 19.93
C PHE A 246 -37.51 3.61 19.45
N ILE A 247 -37.64 2.38 19.96
CA ILE A 247 -38.75 1.49 19.62
C ILE A 247 -40.08 2.09 20.12
N GLY A 248 -40.09 2.74 21.28
CA GLY A 248 -41.25 3.44 21.84
C GLY A 248 -41.75 4.59 20.97
N LEU A 249 -40.86 5.24 20.18
CA LEU A 249 -41.27 6.28 19.21
C LEU A 249 -42.28 5.78 18.19
N ARG A 250 -42.34 4.47 17.93
CA ARG A 250 -43.33 3.90 17.01
C ARG A 250 -44.76 4.24 17.44
N GLU A 251 -45.01 4.33 18.74
CA GLU A 251 -46.32 4.62 19.32
C GLU A 251 -46.48 6.09 19.70
N SER A 252 -45.43 6.71 20.27
CA SER A 252 -45.49 8.11 20.73
C SER A 252 -45.28 9.14 19.61
N GLU A 253 -44.39 8.87 18.64
CA GLU A 253 -44.06 9.76 17.53
C GLU A 253 -43.83 8.97 16.21
N PRO A 254 -44.88 8.38 15.60
CA PRO A 254 -44.74 7.43 14.49
C PRO A 254 -44.00 8.02 13.27
N ARG A 255 -44.17 9.33 13.03
CA ARG A 255 -43.45 10.07 11.98
C ARG A 255 -41.93 10.06 12.21
N ARG A 256 -41.51 10.28 13.46
CA ARG A 256 -40.10 10.30 13.86
C ARG A 256 -39.50 8.90 13.77
N PHE A 257 -40.27 7.87 14.15
CA PHE A 257 -39.89 6.47 13.98
C PHE A 257 -39.70 6.10 12.50
N ALA A 258 -40.70 6.38 11.65
CA ALA A 258 -40.66 6.09 10.21
C ALA A 258 -39.51 6.80 9.50
N ALA A 259 -39.28 8.08 9.82
CA ALA A 259 -38.12 8.83 9.33
C ALA A 259 -36.81 8.21 9.82
N GLY A 260 -36.77 7.80 11.08
CA GLY A 260 -35.64 7.13 11.70
C GLY A 260 -35.25 5.84 10.96
N ILE A 261 -36.20 5.04 10.50
CA ILE A 261 -35.93 3.81 9.73
C ILE A 261 -35.91 4.02 8.21
N GLY A 262 -35.89 5.28 7.75
CA GLY A 262 -35.76 5.64 6.34
C GLY A 262 -36.95 5.24 5.46
N LEU A 263 -38.16 5.23 6.01
CA LEU A 263 -39.39 4.96 5.29
C LEU A 263 -40.10 6.28 4.94
N PRO A 264 -40.15 6.69 3.67
CA PRO A 264 -40.98 7.81 3.27
C PRO A 264 -42.46 7.43 3.29
N ILE A 265 -43.32 8.44 3.48
CA ILE A 265 -44.79 8.27 3.50
C ILE A 265 -45.30 7.56 2.25
N THR A 266 -44.70 7.84 1.10
CA THR A 266 -45.07 7.21 -0.18
C THR A 266 -44.93 5.70 -0.14
N ARG A 267 -43.84 5.17 0.44
CA ARG A 267 -43.58 3.72 0.55
C ARG A 267 -44.57 3.04 1.48
N ILE A 268 -44.99 3.72 2.54
CA ILE A 268 -45.96 3.19 3.51
C ILE A 268 -47.35 3.13 2.87
N ALA A 269 -47.75 4.21 2.19
CA ALA A 269 -49.00 4.28 1.46
C ALA A 269 -49.11 3.19 0.38
N GLU A 270 -48.05 3.01 -0.42
CA GLU A 270 -47.97 1.96 -1.44
C GLU A 270 -48.00 0.56 -0.83
N GLY A 271 -47.22 0.30 0.23
CA GLY A 271 -47.13 -1.02 0.85
C GLY A 271 -48.42 -1.47 1.54
N LEU A 272 -49.26 -0.54 1.97
CA LEU A 272 -50.54 -0.80 2.62
C LEU A 272 -51.76 -0.57 1.71
N ALA A 273 -51.54 -0.13 0.47
CA ALA A 273 -52.58 0.32 -0.46
C ALA A 273 -53.54 1.38 0.14
N VAL A 274 -52.99 2.29 0.95
CA VAL A 274 -53.73 3.41 1.58
C VAL A 274 -53.33 4.75 0.96
N SER A 275 -54.13 5.79 1.18
CA SER A 275 -53.79 7.13 0.68
C SER A 275 -52.65 7.76 1.50
N LYS A 276 -51.83 8.60 0.86
CA LYS A 276 -50.79 9.39 1.57
C LYS A 276 -51.37 10.27 2.67
N ASN A 277 -52.60 10.77 2.48
CA ASN A 277 -53.31 11.59 3.45
C ASN A 277 -53.68 10.80 4.71
N GLN A 278 -54.05 9.53 4.59
CA GLN A 278 -54.31 8.68 5.77
C GLN A 278 -53.05 8.44 6.60
N VAL A 279 -51.90 8.22 5.95
CA VAL A 279 -50.61 8.09 6.65
C VAL A 279 -50.21 9.40 7.31
N TRP A 280 -50.43 10.54 6.65
CA TRP A 280 -50.20 11.87 7.22
C TRP A 280 -51.10 12.15 8.43
N GLN A 281 -52.40 11.85 8.31
CA GLN A 281 -53.36 11.99 9.39
C GLN A 281 -52.93 11.16 10.61
N TYR A 282 -52.52 9.91 10.41
CA TYR A 282 -51.99 9.07 11.48
C TYR A 282 -50.77 9.69 12.18
N TYR A 283 -49.88 10.33 11.43
CA TYR A 283 -48.70 11.00 11.99
C TYR A 283 -49.02 12.24 12.82
N GLU A 284 -50.10 12.98 12.50
CA GLU A 284 -50.48 14.18 13.23
C GLU A 284 -51.37 13.90 14.43
N THR A 285 -52.33 12.98 14.28
CA THR A 285 -53.38 12.77 15.29
C THR A 285 -53.19 11.49 16.10
N GLY A 286 -52.31 10.59 15.66
CA GLY A 286 -52.17 9.24 16.23
C GLY A 286 -53.36 8.32 15.95
N VAL A 287 -54.40 8.78 15.24
CA VAL A 287 -55.67 8.06 15.04
C VAL A 287 -56.05 8.08 13.56
N CYS A 288 -56.18 6.90 12.96
CA CYS A 288 -56.76 6.73 11.63
C CYS A 288 -57.41 5.34 11.49
N THR A 289 -58.24 5.14 10.46
CA THR A 289 -58.90 3.85 10.18
C THR A 289 -57.93 2.70 9.92
N ALA A 290 -56.70 3.00 9.49
CA ALA A 290 -55.64 2.02 9.20
C ALA A 290 -54.54 1.97 10.28
N GLN A 291 -54.78 2.49 11.49
CA GLN A 291 -53.75 2.66 12.52
C GLN A 291 -52.99 1.35 12.82
N LEU A 292 -53.70 0.27 13.12
CA LEU A 292 -53.08 -1.02 13.46
C LEU A 292 -52.25 -1.58 12.30
N GLN A 293 -52.71 -1.38 11.06
CA GLN A 293 -52.01 -1.80 9.84
C GLN A 293 -50.72 -1.00 9.65
N ILE A 294 -50.75 0.31 9.88
CA ILE A 294 -49.57 1.17 9.79
C ILE A 294 -48.55 0.81 10.87
N THR A 295 -48.96 0.62 12.12
CA THR A 295 -48.05 0.27 13.22
C THR A 295 -47.36 -1.08 12.98
N ASN A 296 -48.12 -2.10 12.56
CA ASN A 296 -47.57 -3.42 12.26
C ASN A 296 -46.61 -3.37 11.06
N PHE A 297 -46.99 -2.65 10.01
CA PHE A 297 -46.12 -2.45 8.85
C PHE A 297 -44.80 -1.76 9.22
N LEU A 298 -44.84 -0.72 10.06
CA LEU A 298 -43.65 -0.04 10.55
C LEU A 298 -42.76 -0.99 11.37
N GLN A 299 -43.35 -1.87 12.18
CA GLN A 299 -42.59 -2.87 12.95
C GLN A 299 -41.92 -3.90 12.05
N ASP A 300 -42.64 -4.46 11.08
CA ASP A 300 -42.11 -5.45 10.15
C ASP A 300 -40.99 -4.85 9.30
N GLN A 301 -41.20 -3.63 8.79
CA GLN A 301 -40.18 -2.91 8.05
C GLN A 301 -38.96 -2.58 8.92
N TYR A 302 -39.14 -2.22 10.19
CA TYR A 302 -38.01 -2.03 11.11
C TYR A 302 -37.17 -3.31 11.22
N SER A 303 -37.79 -4.46 11.50
CA SER A 303 -37.08 -5.72 11.66
C SER A 303 -36.32 -6.13 10.38
N GLN A 304 -36.97 -6.05 9.22
CA GLN A 304 -36.33 -6.37 7.93
C GLN A 304 -35.17 -5.44 7.62
N ARG A 305 -35.37 -4.13 7.79
CA ARG A 305 -34.34 -3.12 7.50
C ARG A 305 -33.15 -3.25 8.44
N MET A 306 -33.37 -3.49 9.73
CA MET A 306 -32.29 -3.66 10.70
C MET A 306 -31.43 -4.90 10.39
N ALA A 307 -32.05 -6.00 9.94
CA ALA A 307 -31.31 -7.19 9.50
C ALA A 307 -30.41 -6.89 8.27
N GLU A 308 -30.93 -6.14 7.29
CA GLU A 308 -30.17 -5.73 6.10
C GLU A 308 -29.02 -4.75 6.48
N VAL A 309 -29.29 -3.81 7.38
CA VAL A 309 -28.29 -2.87 7.91
C VAL A 309 -27.12 -3.61 8.55
N GLU A 310 -27.38 -4.62 9.38
CA GLU A 310 -26.31 -5.41 10.02
C GLU A 310 -25.49 -6.19 8.99
N ALA A 311 -26.12 -6.74 7.96
CA ALA A 311 -25.41 -7.41 6.88
C ALA A 311 -24.48 -6.45 6.11
N LEU A 312 -24.96 -5.24 5.82
CA LEU A 312 -24.18 -4.19 5.16
C LEU A 312 -23.07 -3.62 6.07
N LEU A 313 -23.30 -3.55 7.38
CA LEU A 313 -22.28 -3.16 8.35
C LEU A 313 -21.14 -4.19 8.39
N ARG A 314 -21.48 -5.49 8.42
CA ARG A 314 -20.49 -6.57 8.34
C ARG A 314 -19.64 -6.48 7.07
N TYR A 315 -20.23 -6.09 5.93
CA TYR A 315 -19.48 -5.83 4.71
C TYR A 315 -18.45 -4.69 4.90
N CYS A 316 -18.85 -3.57 5.51
CA CYS A 316 -17.93 -2.46 5.82
C CYS A 316 -16.81 -2.87 6.80
N GLU A 317 -17.13 -3.68 7.81
CA GLU A 317 -16.15 -4.23 8.76
C GLU A 317 -15.16 -5.18 8.08
N GLN A 318 -15.64 -6.02 7.16
CA GLN A 318 -14.79 -6.90 6.35
C GLN A 318 -13.77 -6.10 5.54
N LEU A 319 -14.20 -5.01 4.88
CA LEU A 319 -13.29 -4.11 4.16
C LEU A 319 -12.18 -3.54 5.04
N LEU A 320 -12.47 -3.24 6.32
CA LEU A 320 -11.47 -2.76 7.27
C LEU A 320 -10.53 -3.88 7.76
N SER A 321 -10.98 -5.13 7.75
CA SER A 321 -10.21 -6.30 8.20
C SER A 321 -9.26 -6.85 7.14
N GLU A 322 -9.48 -6.51 5.86
CA GLU A 322 -8.79 -7.15 4.75
C GLU A 322 -7.37 -6.65 4.49
N ASP A 323 -6.86 -5.63 5.17
CA ASP A 323 -5.49 -5.13 5.02
C ASP A 323 -5.07 -4.87 3.54
N VAL A 324 -6.03 -4.68 2.63
CA VAL A 324 -5.77 -4.34 1.23
C VAL A 324 -6.02 -2.85 1.05
N PHE A 325 -4.94 -2.10 0.86
CA PHE A 325 -4.98 -0.66 0.66
C PHE A 325 -4.68 -0.35 -0.81
N TYR A 326 -5.52 0.45 -1.42
CA TYR A 326 -5.32 0.89 -2.80
C TYR A 326 -4.66 2.27 -2.76
N ASP A 327 -3.57 2.46 -3.51
CA ASP A 327 -3.06 3.81 -3.78
C ASP A 327 -3.85 4.33 -5.00
N PRO A 328 -4.60 5.44 -4.89
CA PRO A 328 -5.35 5.95 -6.03
C PRO A 328 -4.38 6.41 -7.10
N ILE A 329 -4.30 5.66 -8.21
CA ILE A 329 -3.64 6.11 -9.43
C ILE A 329 -4.52 7.20 -10.05
N LYS A 330 -4.39 8.45 -9.57
CA LYS A 330 -5.20 9.59 -10.02
C LYS A 330 -4.86 10.08 -11.42
N SER A 331 -3.69 9.73 -11.92
CA SER A 331 -3.33 9.92 -13.32
C SER A 331 -2.30 8.87 -13.74
N ILE A 332 -2.62 8.14 -14.79
CA ILE A 332 -1.62 7.40 -15.57
C ILE A 332 -1.10 8.41 -16.57
N SER A 333 0.00 9.10 -16.23
CA SER A 333 0.71 9.87 -17.26
C SER A 333 1.60 8.89 -18.01
N TYR A 334 1.29 8.70 -19.30
CA TYR A 334 2.21 8.08 -20.24
C TYR A 334 3.42 9.00 -20.38
N GLY A 335 4.48 8.67 -19.66
CA GLY A 335 5.80 9.13 -20.07
C GLY A 335 6.15 8.36 -21.35
N PRO A 336 6.81 8.99 -22.35
CA PRO A 336 7.30 8.30 -23.56
C PRO A 336 8.28 7.14 -23.29
N SER A 337 8.54 6.79 -22.03
CA SER A 337 9.64 5.94 -21.56
C SER A 337 9.33 5.16 -20.27
N ALA A 338 8.06 5.02 -19.87
CA ALA A 338 7.73 4.26 -18.66
C ALA A 338 6.62 3.26 -18.93
N GLY A 339 7.02 2.00 -18.99
CA GLY A 339 6.09 0.90 -19.11
C GLY A 339 5.24 0.64 -17.86
N MET A 340 4.11 -0.03 -18.02
CA MET A 340 3.22 -0.44 -16.92
C MET A 340 3.96 -1.33 -15.92
N ALA A 341 3.95 -0.92 -14.65
CA ALA A 341 4.28 -1.77 -13.52
C ALA A 341 3.13 -1.68 -12.52
N PHE A 342 2.47 -2.81 -12.22
CA PHE A 342 1.45 -2.88 -11.17
C PHE A 342 2.02 -3.64 -9.97
N GLY A 343 2.15 -2.95 -8.84
CA GLY A 343 2.54 -3.58 -7.58
C GLY A 343 1.30 -4.08 -6.84
N LEU A 344 1.11 -5.39 -6.74
CA LEU A 344 0.23 -5.98 -5.73
C LEU A 344 1.01 -6.09 -4.43
N THR A 345 0.83 -5.14 -3.52
CA THR A 345 1.41 -5.22 -2.18
C THR A 345 0.43 -5.95 -1.28
N VAL A 346 0.74 -7.20 -0.93
CA VAL A 346 0.08 -7.91 0.16
C VAL A 346 0.91 -7.66 1.42
N PRO A 347 0.34 -7.12 2.51
CA PRO A 347 1.09 -6.92 3.74
C PRO A 347 1.77 -8.22 4.21
N GLY A 348 3.07 -8.15 4.47
CA GLY A 348 3.89 -9.29 4.89
C GLY A 348 4.50 -10.16 3.78
N LEU A 349 4.16 -9.98 2.50
CA LEU A 349 4.76 -10.72 1.39
C LEU A 349 5.17 -9.80 0.24
N GLN A 350 6.47 -9.75 -0.05
CA GLN A 350 7.02 -9.03 -1.21
C GLN A 350 6.83 -9.86 -2.47
N ASN A 351 5.69 -9.73 -3.15
CA ASN A 351 5.48 -10.30 -4.47
C ASN A 351 5.54 -9.18 -5.52
N TYR A 352 6.63 -9.12 -6.28
CA TYR A 352 6.73 -8.24 -7.44
C TYR A 352 6.18 -8.97 -8.67
N LEU A 353 5.05 -8.53 -9.20
CA LEU A 353 4.64 -8.83 -10.58
C LEU A 353 5.20 -7.71 -11.46
N GLY A 354 6.22 -8.02 -12.25
CA GLY A 354 6.72 -7.12 -13.30
C GLY A 354 6.35 -7.71 -14.65
N GLY A 355 5.52 -7.01 -15.41
CA GLY A 355 5.33 -7.32 -16.82
C GLY A 355 6.56 -6.83 -17.61
N PHE A 356 7.32 -7.75 -18.18
CA PHE A 356 8.20 -7.45 -19.31
C PHE A 356 7.31 -7.29 -20.55
N GLY A 357 6.59 -6.18 -20.63
CA GLY A 357 5.58 -5.95 -21.69
C GLY A 357 5.29 -4.49 -22.00
N ALA A 358 6.10 -3.57 -21.46
CA ALA A 358 6.04 -2.17 -21.87
C ALA A 358 7.42 -1.58 -22.19
N CYS A 359 8.38 -2.47 -22.43
CA CYS A 359 9.42 -2.21 -23.42
C CYS A 359 8.95 -2.95 -24.66
N GLY A 360 8.25 -2.23 -25.55
CA GLY A 360 8.28 -2.63 -26.95
C GLY A 360 9.74 -2.82 -27.34
N ILE A 361 9.98 -3.81 -28.20
CA ILE A 361 11.21 -3.82 -29.00
C ILE A 361 11.18 -2.50 -29.76
N ASN A 362 11.82 -1.49 -29.21
CA ASN A 362 12.00 -0.19 -29.84
C ASN A 362 13.21 0.47 -29.19
N HIS A 363 14.35 0.36 -29.87
CA HIS A 363 15.36 1.41 -30.02
C HIS A 363 15.26 2.51 -28.94
N ASN A 364 16.09 2.45 -27.88
CA ASN A 364 16.23 3.40 -26.74
C ASN A 364 15.63 3.01 -25.37
N THR A 365 15.65 1.74 -24.95
CA THR A 365 15.44 1.37 -23.54
C THR A 365 16.68 0.71 -22.95
N TYR A 366 17.12 1.17 -21.77
CA TYR A 366 18.22 0.53 -21.04
C TYR A 366 17.72 -0.77 -20.40
N PRO A 367 18.43 -1.90 -20.55
CA PRO A 367 18.07 -3.13 -19.89
C PRO A 367 18.07 -2.95 -18.36
N LEU A 368 17.15 -3.63 -17.67
CA LEU A 368 17.13 -3.66 -16.21
C LEU A 368 18.49 -4.17 -15.69
N PRO A 369 19.10 -3.50 -14.70
CA PRO A 369 20.32 -4.00 -14.07
C PRO A 369 20.11 -5.39 -13.48
N GLU A 370 21.14 -6.21 -13.51
CA GLU A 370 21.13 -7.63 -13.11
C GLU A 370 20.64 -7.81 -11.67
N ALA A 371 21.11 -6.94 -10.76
CA ALA A 371 20.72 -6.95 -9.36
C ALA A 371 19.22 -6.65 -9.13
N GLN A 372 18.57 -6.00 -10.08
CA GLN A 372 17.12 -5.78 -10.08
C GLN A 372 16.39 -6.94 -10.74
N ALA A 373 16.90 -7.43 -11.87
CA ALA A 373 16.35 -8.59 -12.58
C ALA A 373 16.29 -9.84 -11.67
N ASP A 374 17.34 -10.11 -10.87
CA ASP A 374 17.44 -11.26 -9.97
C ASP A 374 16.29 -11.37 -8.93
N ARG A 375 15.60 -10.25 -8.65
CA ARG A 375 14.45 -10.19 -7.73
C ARG A 375 13.17 -10.77 -8.32
N PHE A 376 13.05 -10.85 -9.65
CA PHE A 376 11.90 -11.48 -10.29
C PHE A 376 12.01 -12.99 -10.19
N LEU A 377 10.93 -13.67 -9.82
CA LEU A 377 10.95 -15.14 -9.71
C LEU A 377 11.18 -15.77 -11.09
N LEU A 378 10.41 -15.33 -12.09
CA LEU A 378 10.37 -15.85 -13.45
C LEU A 378 10.58 -14.73 -14.48
N LYS A 379 11.24 -15.03 -15.60
CA LYS A 379 11.19 -14.29 -16.86
C LYS A 379 10.46 -15.15 -17.90
N ILE A 380 9.25 -14.74 -18.27
CA ILE A 380 8.46 -15.39 -19.31
C ILE A 380 8.73 -14.68 -20.64
N LEU A 381 8.99 -15.44 -21.69
CA LEU A 381 9.05 -14.91 -23.06
C LEU A 381 7.65 -15.09 -23.65
N THR A 382 7.09 -14.02 -24.20
CA THR A 382 5.80 -14.01 -24.87
C THR A 382 6.01 -13.75 -26.35
N ASP A 383 5.66 -14.73 -27.17
CA ASP A 383 5.63 -14.56 -28.62
C ASP A 383 4.25 -14.04 -29.07
N TYR A 384 4.14 -13.71 -30.35
CA TYR A 384 2.86 -13.34 -30.94
C TYR A 384 1.87 -14.52 -30.88
N PRO A 385 0.57 -14.23 -30.74
CA PRO A 385 -0.46 -15.27 -30.81
C PRO A 385 -0.41 -16.00 -32.15
N SER A 386 -0.96 -17.22 -32.19
CA SER A 386 -1.20 -17.90 -33.47
C SER A 386 -2.24 -17.12 -34.28
N PHE A 387 -2.27 -17.31 -35.60
CA PHE A 387 -3.28 -16.66 -36.46
C PHE A 387 -4.71 -16.91 -35.97
N GLU A 388 -5.01 -18.13 -35.49
CA GLU A 388 -6.34 -18.49 -34.96
C GLU A 388 -6.64 -17.81 -33.62
N ASP A 389 -5.65 -17.70 -32.73
CA ASP A 389 -5.79 -16.96 -31.47
C ASP A 389 -5.99 -15.47 -31.74
N GLU A 390 -5.25 -14.92 -32.72
CA GLU A 390 -5.33 -13.52 -33.10
C GLU A 390 -6.69 -13.17 -33.70
N LEU A 391 -7.23 -14.03 -34.57
CA LEU A 391 -8.58 -13.89 -35.11
C LEU A 391 -9.64 -13.94 -33.99
N ARG A 392 -9.52 -14.87 -33.03
CA ARG A 392 -10.40 -14.90 -31.84
C ARG A 392 -10.31 -13.64 -30.99
N ILE A 393 -9.11 -13.08 -30.80
CA ILE A 393 -8.92 -11.82 -30.08
C ILE A 393 -9.63 -10.67 -30.84
N VAL A 394 -9.46 -10.58 -32.15
CA VAL A 394 -10.11 -9.55 -32.97
C VAL A 394 -11.63 -9.65 -32.87
N ASP A 395 -12.20 -10.84 -33.01
CA ASP A 395 -13.65 -11.05 -32.91
C ASP A 395 -14.19 -10.69 -31.51
N GLN A 396 -13.48 -11.12 -30.45
CA GLN A 396 -13.88 -10.88 -29.07
C GLN A 396 -13.87 -9.39 -28.68
N TYR A 397 -12.91 -8.62 -29.19
CA TYR A 397 -12.74 -7.21 -28.84
C TYR A 397 -13.34 -6.21 -29.84
N SER A 398 -13.80 -6.67 -31.01
CA SER A 398 -14.48 -5.82 -32.00
C SER A 398 -15.99 -5.68 -31.74
N LEU A 399 -16.62 -6.64 -31.06
CA LEU A 399 -18.08 -6.71 -30.87
C LEU A 399 -18.59 -6.19 -29.50
N SER A 400 -17.73 -6.10 -28.48
CA SER A 400 -18.11 -5.74 -27.10
C SER A 400 -17.23 -4.62 -26.53
N SER A 401 -17.83 -3.52 -26.07
CA SER A 401 -17.10 -2.45 -25.36
C SER A 401 -16.99 -2.69 -23.85
N GLU A 402 -17.75 -3.64 -23.30
CA GLU A 402 -17.75 -3.93 -21.87
C GLU A 402 -16.83 -5.13 -21.55
N PRO A 403 -15.99 -5.02 -20.50
CA PRO A 403 -15.13 -6.11 -20.07
C PRO A 403 -15.97 -7.28 -19.54
N PRO A 404 -15.57 -8.54 -19.80
CA PRO A 404 -16.32 -9.70 -19.36
C PRO A 404 -16.44 -9.74 -17.83
N GLN A 405 -17.65 -10.01 -17.33
CA GLN A 405 -17.86 -10.26 -15.91
C GLN A 405 -17.28 -11.63 -15.53
N LEU A 406 -16.17 -11.62 -14.80
CA LEU A 406 -15.51 -12.85 -14.35
C LEU A 406 -16.09 -13.32 -13.00
N PRO A 407 -16.48 -14.61 -12.88
CA PRO A 407 -16.89 -15.16 -11.60
C PRO A 407 -15.70 -15.23 -10.64
N VAL A 408 -15.92 -14.91 -9.36
CA VAL A 408 -14.90 -15.03 -8.33
C VAL A 408 -14.74 -16.49 -7.93
N LEU A 409 -13.66 -17.14 -8.39
CA LEU A 409 -13.39 -18.56 -8.12
C LEU A 409 -12.65 -18.81 -6.80
N LEU A 410 -11.79 -17.88 -6.38
CA LEU A 410 -10.95 -18.02 -5.19
C LEU A 410 -11.05 -16.77 -4.32
N ASN A 411 -11.13 -16.97 -3.02
CA ASN A 411 -11.01 -15.89 -2.04
C ASN A 411 -9.58 -15.83 -1.47
N LYS A 412 -9.28 -14.73 -0.77
CA LYS A 412 -7.97 -14.46 -0.15
C LYS A 412 -7.51 -15.57 0.80
N LYS A 413 -8.40 -16.12 1.63
CA LYS A 413 -8.07 -17.19 2.58
C LYS A 413 -7.63 -18.45 1.83
N THR A 414 -8.37 -18.82 0.79
CA THR A 414 -8.03 -19.95 -0.08
C THR A 414 -6.70 -19.73 -0.78
N LEU A 415 -6.43 -18.53 -1.29
CA LEU A 415 -5.14 -18.20 -1.92
C LEU A 415 -3.96 -18.36 -0.96
N PHE A 416 -4.07 -17.90 0.29
CA PHE A 416 -3.02 -18.10 1.28
C PHE A 416 -2.86 -19.56 1.68
N ALA A 417 -3.97 -20.30 1.80
CA ALA A 417 -3.92 -21.73 2.05
C ALA A 417 -3.15 -22.44 0.92
N LEU A 418 -3.41 -22.09 -0.34
CA LEU A 418 -2.68 -22.62 -1.49
C LEU A 418 -1.18 -22.25 -1.45
N GLN A 419 -0.84 -21.00 -1.13
CA GLN A 419 0.57 -20.59 -0.97
C GLN A 419 1.29 -21.35 0.14
N ALA A 420 0.60 -21.62 1.26
CA ALA A 420 1.13 -22.44 2.34
C ALA A 420 1.29 -23.89 1.89
N LEU A 421 0.31 -24.43 1.16
CA LEU A 421 0.33 -25.79 0.62
C LEU A 421 1.50 -26.01 -0.35
N VAL A 422 1.79 -25.04 -1.23
CA VAL A 422 2.98 -25.06 -2.10
C VAL A 422 4.26 -25.27 -1.30
N ARG A 423 4.40 -24.68 -0.11
CA ARG A 423 5.61 -24.86 0.72
C ARG A 423 5.72 -26.28 1.28
N GLN A 424 4.57 -26.91 1.54
CA GLN A 424 4.47 -28.26 2.12
C GLN A 424 4.71 -29.37 1.09
N VAL A 425 4.59 -29.11 -0.22
CA VAL A 425 4.85 -30.11 -1.26
C VAL A 425 6.26 -30.71 -1.07
N PRO A 426 6.40 -32.03 -0.85
CA PRO A 426 7.69 -32.69 -0.69
C PRO A 426 8.57 -32.56 -1.95
N LEU A 427 9.88 -32.40 -1.70
CA LEU A 427 10.94 -32.44 -2.70
C LEU A 427 11.98 -33.42 -2.22
N ALA A 428 12.23 -34.48 -3.00
CA ALA A 428 13.21 -35.49 -2.68
C ALA A 428 14.63 -34.90 -2.64
N ASN A 429 15.49 -35.45 -1.77
CA ASN A 429 16.82 -34.88 -1.48
C ASN A 429 17.75 -34.91 -2.69
N ASP A 430 17.70 -35.97 -3.48
CA ASP A 430 18.38 -36.11 -4.78
C ASP A 430 17.99 -34.98 -5.75
N LEU A 431 16.69 -34.69 -5.91
CA LEU A 431 16.19 -33.60 -6.74
C LEU A 431 16.61 -32.23 -6.21
N LYS A 432 16.58 -32.03 -4.89
CA LYS A 432 17.08 -30.81 -4.25
C LYS A 432 18.57 -30.62 -4.51
N GLN A 433 19.38 -31.67 -4.38
CA GLN A 433 20.80 -31.62 -4.68
C GLN A 433 21.03 -31.34 -6.16
N ARG A 434 20.23 -31.94 -7.07
CA ARG A 434 20.30 -31.67 -8.52
C ARG A 434 20.03 -30.20 -8.83
N ILE A 435 19.00 -29.59 -8.23
CA ILE A 435 18.72 -28.13 -8.32
C ILE A 435 19.94 -27.31 -7.90
N VAL A 436 20.53 -27.63 -6.74
CA VAL A 436 21.71 -26.89 -6.23
C VAL A 436 22.92 -27.10 -7.14
N ARG A 437 23.16 -28.32 -7.64
CA ARG A 437 24.24 -28.63 -8.59
C ARG A 437 24.10 -27.84 -9.89
N MET A 438 22.89 -27.77 -10.47
CA MET A 438 22.64 -26.95 -11.67
C MET A 438 22.88 -25.46 -11.43
N VAL A 439 22.39 -24.90 -10.32
CA VAL A 439 22.60 -23.47 -10.04
C VAL A 439 24.08 -23.17 -9.78
N THR A 440 24.77 -24.02 -9.02
CA THR A 440 26.20 -23.83 -8.72
C THR A 440 27.09 -24.06 -9.94
N SER A 441 26.73 -24.95 -10.86
CA SER A 441 27.47 -25.14 -12.11
C SER A 441 27.44 -23.88 -12.97
N THR A 442 26.37 -23.06 -12.94
CA THR A 442 26.35 -21.78 -13.66
C THR A 442 27.43 -20.78 -13.19
N ARG A 443 28.01 -20.97 -11.99
CA ARG A 443 29.00 -20.06 -11.39
C ARG A 443 30.44 -20.51 -11.59
N LYS A 444 30.67 -21.71 -12.12
CA LYS A 444 32.03 -22.20 -12.39
C LYS A 444 32.59 -21.46 -13.60
N ARG A 445 33.84 -20.99 -13.51
CA ARG A 445 34.48 -20.25 -14.61
C ARG A 445 34.94 -21.16 -15.74
N GLU A 446 35.39 -22.37 -15.41
CA GLU A 446 35.87 -23.34 -16.40
C GLU A 446 34.74 -24.25 -16.89
N GLY A 447 34.65 -24.45 -18.21
CA GLY A 447 33.71 -25.39 -18.83
C GLY A 447 32.25 -24.94 -18.88
N THR A 448 31.97 -23.66 -18.58
CA THR A 448 30.62 -23.07 -18.64
C THR A 448 30.54 -21.97 -19.69
N MET A 449 29.34 -21.77 -20.24
CA MET A 449 29.05 -20.72 -21.21
C MET A 449 28.76 -19.35 -20.55
N PHE A 450 28.90 -19.26 -19.22
CA PHE A 450 28.46 -18.10 -18.44
C PHE A 450 29.63 -17.29 -17.89
N GLU A 451 29.58 -15.97 -18.08
CA GLU A 451 30.47 -15.02 -17.41
C GLU A 451 30.00 -14.75 -15.97
N TYR A 452 28.68 -14.68 -15.78
CA TYR A 452 28.04 -14.54 -14.47
C TYR A 452 26.94 -15.58 -14.30
N GLY A 453 27.07 -16.38 -13.24
CA GLY A 453 26.11 -17.41 -12.86
C GLY A 453 24.98 -16.92 -11.96
N ALA A 454 23.94 -17.74 -11.84
CA ALA A 454 22.74 -17.42 -11.11
C ALA A 454 22.94 -17.36 -9.59
N SER A 455 22.36 -16.37 -8.91
CA SER A 455 22.49 -16.17 -7.46
C SER A 455 21.83 -17.30 -6.64
N PRO A 456 22.05 -17.40 -5.30
CA PRO A 456 21.34 -18.36 -4.46
C PRO A 456 19.81 -18.23 -4.51
N ARG A 457 19.28 -17.06 -4.94
CA ARG A 457 17.84 -16.87 -5.16
C ARG A 457 17.31 -17.78 -6.27
N ALA A 458 18.14 -18.14 -7.24
CA ALA A 458 17.75 -19.09 -8.29
C ALA A 458 17.40 -20.47 -7.72
N SER A 459 18.18 -20.97 -6.75
CA SER A 459 17.90 -22.26 -6.11
C SER A 459 16.59 -22.23 -5.34
N ILE A 460 16.37 -21.17 -4.56
CA ILE A 460 15.13 -20.97 -3.80
C ILE A 460 13.93 -20.83 -4.76
N GLY A 461 14.09 -20.01 -5.79
CA GLY A 461 13.07 -19.76 -6.80
C GLY A 461 12.71 -21.01 -7.57
N LEU A 462 13.70 -21.81 -7.99
CA LEU A 462 13.48 -23.05 -8.72
C LEU A 462 12.73 -24.08 -7.87
N VAL A 463 13.10 -24.25 -6.59
CA VAL A 463 12.37 -25.14 -5.68
C VAL A 463 10.91 -24.71 -5.54
N LEU A 464 10.65 -23.42 -5.25
CA LEU A 464 9.28 -22.92 -5.07
C LEU A 464 8.45 -23.05 -6.36
N ALA A 465 9.05 -22.73 -7.50
CA ALA A 465 8.43 -22.88 -8.81
C ALA A 465 8.07 -24.34 -9.13
N CYS A 466 8.98 -25.28 -8.86
CA CYS A 466 8.73 -26.72 -9.07
C CYS A 466 7.60 -27.23 -8.17
N LYS A 467 7.58 -26.84 -6.90
CA LYS A 467 6.52 -27.20 -5.96
C LYS A 467 5.16 -26.64 -6.39
N ALA A 468 5.13 -25.39 -6.84
CA ALA A 468 3.91 -24.74 -7.33
C ALA A 468 3.39 -25.44 -8.59
N ARG A 469 4.28 -25.74 -9.55
CA ARG A 469 3.93 -26.46 -10.77
C ARG A 469 3.38 -27.86 -10.46
N ALA A 470 4.04 -28.62 -9.58
CA ALA A 470 3.57 -29.94 -9.18
C ALA A 470 2.14 -29.88 -8.64
N LEU A 471 1.86 -28.92 -7.77
CA LEU A 471 0.52 -28.71 -7.20
C LEU A 471 -0.51 -28.32 -8.27
N MET A 472 -0.16 -27.45 -9.22
CA MET A 472 -1.04 -27.05 -10.32
C MET A 472 -1.37 -28.20 -11.28
N GLU A 473 -0.43 -29.14 -11.43
CA GLU A 473 -0.60 -30.38 -12.22
C GLU A 473 -1.33 -31.48 -11.41
N GLY A 474 -1.87 -31.16 -10.23
CA GLY A 474 -2.60 -32.11 -9.38
C GLY A 474 -1.71 -33.11 -8.62
N ARG A 475 -0.39 -32.93 -8.63
CA ARG A 475 0.57 -33.81 -7.95
C ARG A 475 0.96 -33.28 -6.58
N ASN A 476 1.16 -34.20 -5.63
CA ASN A 476 1.59 -33.90 -4.28
C ASN A 476 3.12 -34.07 -4.07
N TYR A 477 3.91 -34.25 -5.13
CA TYR A 477 5.38 -34.31 -5.05
C TYR A 477 6.02 -33.67 -6.29
N VAL A 478 7.22 -33.12 -6.12
CA VAL A 478 8.01 -32.58 -7.23
C VAL A 478 8.62 -33.72 -8.04
N SER A 479 8.50 -33.62 -9.37
CA SER A 479 9.09 -34.55 -10.33
C SER A 479 10.26 -33.89 -11.09
N THR A 480 11.06 -34.71 -11.76
CA THR A 480 12.10 -34.24 -12.69
C THR A 480 11.54 -33.30 -13.79
N LYS A 481 10.34 -33.58 -14.30
CA LYS A 481 9.70 -32.76 -15.33
C LYS A 481 9.43 -31.32 -14.87
N ASP A 482 9.15 -31.13 -13.57
CA ASP A 482 8.95 -29.79 -13.01
C ASP A 482 10.22 -28.95 -13.05
N ILE A 483 11.36 -29.60 -12.76
CA ILE A 483 12.68 -28.97 -12.80
C ILE A 483 13.04 -28.61 -14.25
N GLU A 484 12.90 -29.57 -15.16
CA GLU A 484 13.20 -29.38 -16.59
C GLU A 484 12.36 -28.26 -17.21
N THR A 485 11.13 -28.07 -16.74
CA THR A 485 10.28 -26.98 -17.22
C THR A 485 10.61 -25.64 -16.57
N MET A 486 10.76 -25.60 -15.23
CA MET A 486 10.88 -24.34 -14.49
C MET A 486 12.29 -23.75 -14.49
N VAL A 487 13.31 -24.54 -14.84
CA VAL A 487 14.71 -24.07 -14.89
C VAL A 487 14.90 -22.91 -15.88
N PHE A 488 14.24 -22.92 -17.03
CA PHE A 488 14.33 -21.86 -18.04
C PHE A 488 13.80 -20.51 -17.54
N PRO A 489 12.51 -20.38 -17.17
CA PRO A 489 11.99 -19.10 -16.72
C PRO A 489 12.64 -18.61 -15.42
N VAL A 490 13.21 -19.50 -14.59
CA VAL A 490 13.91 -19.11 -13.37
C VAL A 490 15.35 -18.63 -13.64
N LEU A 491 16.09 -19.26 -14.55
CA LEU A 491 17.52 -18.97 -14.74
C LEU A 491 17.79 -17.91 -15.81
N ARG A 492 16.93 -17.76 -16.82
CA ARG A 492 17.20 -16.95 -18.04
C ARG A 492 17.58 -15.50 -17.77
N HIS A 493 17.07 -14.88 -16.72
CA HIS A 493 17.40 -13.51 -16.32
C HIS A 493 18.43 -13.42 -15.19
N ARG A 494 19.00 -14.56 -14.79
CA ARG A 494 19.98 -14.68 -13.71
C ARG A 494 21.35 -15.13 -14.19
N VAL A 495 21.52 -15.40 -15.48
CA VAL A 495 22.78 -15.82 -16.08
C VAL A 495 23.17 -14.87 -17.20
N ILE A 496 24.47 -14.60 -17.35
CA ILE A 496 25.04 -13.82 -18.44
C ILE A 496 26.03 -14.70 -19.18
N LEU A 497 25.87 -14.81 -20.50
CA LEU A 497 26.78 -15.55 -21.36
C LEU A 497 28.15 -14.87 -21.45
N ASN A 498 29.21 -15.67 -21.56
CA ASN A 498 30.55 -15.16 -21.84
C ASN A 498 30.69 -14.70 -23.30
N PHE A 499 31.72 -13.89 -23.57
CA PHE A 499 31.96 -13.30 -24.88
C PHE A 499 32.11 -14.33 -26.01
N GLU A 500 32.66 -15.51 -25.73
CA GLU A 500 32.81 -16.57 -26.72
C GLU A 500 31.45 -17.16 -27.14
N ALA A 501 30.58 -17.46 -26.18
CA ALA A 501 29.23 -17.95 -26.43
C ALA A 501 28.37 -16.90 -27.16
N GLN A 502 28.50 -15.62 -26.79
CA GLN A 502 27.83 -14.52 -27.49
C GLN A 502 28.26 -14.41 -28.96
N ARG A 503 29.57 -14.53 -29.25
CA ARG A 503 30.07 -14.52 -30.65
C ARG A 503 29.55 -15.69 -31.49
N LYS A 504 29.23 -16.82 -30.86
CA LYS A 504 28.61 -17.99 -31.52
C LYS A 504 27.09 -17.84 -31.72
N GLY A 505 26.51 -16.68 -31.36
CA GLY A 505 25.07 -16.42 -31.49
C GLY A 505 24.20 -17.16 -30.48
N MET A 506 24.81 -17.69 -29.40
CA MET A 506 24.07 -18.44 -28.38
C MET A 506 23.23 -17.51 -27.51
N ILE A 507 22.11 -18.04 -27.01
CA ILE A 507 21.22 -17.38 -26.05
C ILE A 507 21.28 -18.07 -24.68
N ALA A 508 20.80 -17.39 -23.63
CA ALA A 508 20.82 -17.90 -22.27
C ALA A 508 20.17 -19.30 -22.15
N ASP A 509 19.12 -19.56 -22.93
CA ASP A 509 18.43 -20.85 -22.95
C ASP A 509 19.32 -21.98 -23.49
N ASP A 510 20.25 -21.70 -24.40
CA ASP A 510 21.22 -22.69 -24.89
C ASP A 510 22.18 -23.11 -23.77
N GLY A 511 22.70 -22.13 -23.03
CA GLY A 511 23.55 -22.40 -21.87
C GLY A 511 22.80 -23.13 -20.74
N ILE A 512 21.51 -22.85 -20.55
CA ILE A 512 20.67 -23.56 -19.58
C ILE A 512 20.45 -25.01 -20.03
N ARG A 513 20.25 -25.28 -21.33
CA ARG A 513 20.18 -26.64 -21.89
C ARG A 513 21.49 -27.41 -21.66
N ASP A 514 22.63 -26.77 -21.86
CA ASP A 514 23.94 -27.37 -21.58
C ASP A 514 24.08 -27.76 -20.09
N VAL A 515 23.66 -26.88 -19.18
CA VAL A 515 23.65 -27.18 -17.73
C VAL A 515 22.74 -28.37 -17.39
N LEU A 516 21.54 -28.43 -17.98
CA LEU A 516 20.63 -29.55 -17.81
C LEU A 516 21.22 -30.88 -18.28
N ALA A 517 21.93 -30.87 -19.42
CA ALA A 517 22.55 -32.06 -19.99
C ALA A 517 23.76 -32.55 -19.18
N LYS A 518 24.59 -31.62 -18.68
CA LYS A 518 25.81 -31.94 -17.92
C LYS A 518 25.52 -32.44 -16.50
N VAL A 519 24.47 -31.93 -15.86
CA VAL A 519 24.07 -32.37 -14.52
C VAL A 519 23.15 -33.58 -14.65
N LYS A 520 23.76 -34.78 -14.76
CA LYS A 520 23.06 -36.07 -14.80
C LYS A 520 22.10 -36.23 -13.60
N GLN A 521 21.05 -37.02 -13.83
CA GLN A 521 19.96 -37.31 -12.90
C GLN A 521 20.47 -37.78 -11.54
#